data_AF-A0A5Q0UHN3-F1
#
_entry.id   AF-A0A5Q0UHN3-F1
#
_cell.length_a   1.000
_cell.length_b   1.000
_cell.length_c   1.000
_cell.angle_alpha   90.00
_cell.angle_beta   90.00
_cell.angle_gamma   90.00
#
_symmetry.space_group_name_H-M   'P 1'
#
loop_
_entity.id
_entity.type
_entity.pdbx_description
1 polymer ?
#
loop_
_entity_poly.entity_id
_entity_poly.type
_entity_poly.pdbx_seq_one_letter_code
_entity_poly.pdbx_strand_id
1 'polypeptide(L)'
;MIDLSLSEREKSLVVATAAVTFVVGFWAGLWSVPPQAFDVPMTASQEAGETAYSLAYRPVPTSLPLVSVAVPAIAVLYLYRDSLVEDSPEAKEVPADD
;
A
#
# COMPACT_ATOMS: atom_id res chain seq x y z
N MET A 1 -2.44 21.91 18.07
CA MET A 1 -2.03 21.53 16.71
C MET A 1 -0.52 21.55 16.72
N ILE A 2 0.12 20.38 16.64
CA ILE A 2 1.59 20.27 16.67
C ILE A 2 2.06 20.42 15.23
N ASP A 3 2.68 21.55 14.91
CA ASP A 3 3.35 21.74 13.62
C ASP A 3 4.71 21.05 13.68
N LEU A 4 4.81 19.90 13.03
CA LEU A 4 6.07 19.19 12.79
C LEU A 4 6.68 19.78 11.52
N SER A 5 7.65 20.69 11.69
CA SER A 5 8.47 21.20 10.58
C SER A 5 9.47 20.14 10.12
N LEU A 6 9.01 19.14 9.38
CA LEU A 6 9.85 18.08 8.82
C LEU A 6 10.50 18.57 7.51
N SER A 7 11.78 18.23 7.34
CA SER A 7 12.45 18.37 6.04
C SER A 7 11.87 17.40 5.01
N GLU A 8 12.09 17.66 3.71
CA GLU A 8 11.61 16.81 2.62
C GLU A 8 12.12 15.36 2.76
N ARG A 9 13.40 15.21 3.11
CA ARG A 9 14.01 13.89 3.40
C ARG A 9 13.31 13.13 4.52
N GLU A 10 12.95 13.81 5.61
CA GLU A 10 12.26 13.16 6.72
C GLU A 10 10.83 12.75 6.32
N LYS A 11 10.14 13.56 5.52
CA LYS A 11 8.82 13.21 4.97
C LYS A 11 8.90 11.97 4.08
N SER A 12 9.89 11.92 3.19
CA SER A 12 10.17 10.77 2.33
C SER A 12 10.44 9.49 3.12
N LEU A 13 11.24 9.58 4.19
CA LEU A 13 11.48 8.45 5.09
C LEU A 13 10.21 8.00 5.82
N VAL A 14 9.38 8.93 6.29
CA VAL A 14 8.09 8.63 6.92
C VAL A 14 7.15 7.92 5.94
N VAL A 15 7.04 8.39 4.70
CA VAL A 15 6.18 7.76 3.68
C VAL A 15 6.64 6.34 3.37
N ALA A 16 7.94 6.13 3.18
CA ALA A 16 8.49 4.80 2.90
C ALA A 16 8.25 3.82 4.05
N THR A 17 8.55 4.25 5.29
CA THR A 17 8.38 3.41 6.48
C THR A 17 6.91 3.11 6.77
N ALA A 18 6.02 4.09 6.58
CA ALA A 18 4.57 3.89 6.71
C ALA A 18 4.05 2.88 5.69
N ALA A 19 4.45 2.99 4.42
CA ALA A 19 4.04 2.07 3.36
C ALA A 19 4.48 0.63 3.66
N VAL A 20 5.74 0.43 4.06
CA VAL A 20 6.27 -0.90 4.41
C VAL A 20 5.54 -1.46 5.63
N THR A 21 5.41 -0.67 6.70
CA THR A 21 4.76 -1.11 7.94
C THR A 21 3.30 -1.47 7.70
N PHE A 22 2.61 -0.69 6.88
CA PHE A 22 1.23 -0.96 6.50
C PHE A 22 1.09 -2.28 5.75
N VAL A 23 1.89 -2.52 4.69
CA VAL A 23 1.84 -3.75 3.92
C VAL A 23 2.20 -4.97 4.78
N VAL A 24 3.27 -4.87 5.58
CA VAL A 24 3.67 -5.94 6.50
C VAL A 24 2.57 -6.23 7.52
N GLY A 25 1.99 -5.19 8.12
CA GLY A 25 0.88 -5.33 9.07
C GLY A 25 -0.36 -5.97 8.43
N PHE A 26 -0.64 -5.63 7.17
CA PHE A 26 -1.77 -6.20 6.43
C PHE A 26 -1.56 -7.70 6.15
N TRP A 27 -0.35 -8.12 5.81
CA TRP A 27 0.02 -9.53 5.68
C TRP A 27 0.06 -10.27 7.02
N ALA A 28 0.56 -9.64 8.08
CA ALA A 28 0.56 -10.21 9.43
C ALA A 28 -0.88 -10.47 9.92
N GLY A 29 -1.82 -9.57 9.60
CA GLY A 29 -3.24 -9.79 9.83
C GLY A 29 -3.74 -11.07 9.18
N LEU A 30 -3.39 -11.31 7.91
CA LEU A 30 -3.72 -12.55 7.22
C LEU A 30 -3.09 -13.78 7.88
N TRP A 31 -1.81 -13.71 8.24
CA TRP A 31 -1.10 -14.84 8.87
C TRP A 31 -1.58 -15.16 10.29
N SER A 32 -2.22 -14.22 10.97
CA SER A 32 -2.82 -14.47 12.28
C SER A 32 -4.09 -15.33 12.21
N VAL A 33 -4.69 -15.46 11.02
CA VAL A 33 -5.89 -16.27 10.80
C VAL A 33 -5.52 -17.76 10.79
N PRO A 34 -6.17 -18.60 11.62
CA PRO A 34 -5.93 -20.03 11.63
C PRO A 34 -6.23 -20.66 10.25
N PRO A 35 -5.44 -21.66 9.80
CA PRO A 35 -5.66 -22.31 8.50
C PRO A 35 -7.08 -22.86 8.32
N GLN A 36 -7.73 -23.30 9.40
CA GLN A 36 -9.09 -23.85 9.39
C GLN A 36 -10.14 -22.81 8.99
N ALA A 37 -9.88 -21.52 9.16
CA ALA A 37 -10.78 -20.46 8.74
C ALA A 37 -10.80 -20.27 7.21
N PHE A 38 -9.84 -20.88 6.48
CA PHE A 38 -9.87 -20.93 5.02
C PHE A 38 -10.69 -22.10 4.48
N ASP A 39 -11.14 -23.02 5.34
CA ASP A 39 -12.02 -24.13 4.94
C ASP A 39 -13.48 -23.65 4.93
N VAL A 40 -13.81 -22.92 3.87
CA VAL A 40 -15.13 -22.31 3.67
C VAL A 40 -16.09 -23.29 3.00
N PRO A 41 -17.33 -23.42 3.51
CA PRO A 41 -18.36 -24.18 2.84
C PRO A 41 -18.58 -23.66 1.41
N MET A 42 -18.57 -24.58 0.45
CA MET A 42 -18.83 -24.28 -0.96
C MET A 42 -20.22 -24.78 -1.33
N THR A 43 -21.00 -23.94 -1.99
CA THR A 43 -22.27 -24.34 -2.59
C THR A 43 -22.06 -24.63 -4.07
N ALA A 44 -22.58 -25.77 -4.52
CA ALA A 44 -22.63 -26.10 -5.94
C ALA A 44 -24.00 -25.68 -6.49
N SER A 45 -24.02 -24.78 -7.47
CA SER A 45 -25.21 -24.48 -8.27
C SER A 45 -25.03 -25.05 -9.68
N GLN A 46 -26.12 -25.46 -10.32
CA GLN A 46 -26.10 -25.69 -11.76
C GLN A 46 -26.52 -24.40 -12.47
N GLU A 47 -25.61 -23.84 -13.26
CA GLU A 47 -25.88 -22.71 -14.13
C GLU A 47 -25.57 -23.12 -15.57
N ALA A 48 -26.54 -22.94 -16.48
CA ALA A 48 -26.37 -23.25 -17.92
C ALA A 48 -25.86 -24.68 -18.25
N GLY A 49 -26.14 -25.66 -17.39
CA GLY A 49 -25.67 -27.05 -17.57
C GLY A 49 -24.25 -27.31 -17.06
N GLU A 50 -23.60 -26.31 -16.48
CA GLU A 50 -22.30 -26.42 -15.81
C GLU A 50 -22.46 -26.33 -14.29
N THR A 51 -21.61 -27.05 -13.56
CA THR A 51 -21.55 -26.97 -12.09
C THR A 51 -20.69 -25.77 -11.70
N ALA A 52 -21.33 -24.71 -11.20
CA ALA A 52 -20.65 -23.55 -10.63
C ALA A 52 -20.44 -23.74 -9.13
N TYR A 53 -19.22 -23.48 -8.64
CA TYR A 53 -18.88 -23.51 -7.23
C TYR A 53 -18.78 -22.09 -6.69
N SER A 54 -19.55 -21.78 -5.65
CA SER A 54 -19.49 -20.47 -4.99
C SER A 54 -19.15 -20.63 -3.51
N LEU A 55 -18.31 -19.72 -2.99
CA LEU A 55 -17.90 -19.71 -1.58
C LEU A 55 -18.99 -19.04 -0.74
N ALA A 56 -19.35 -19.60 0.41
CA ALA A 56 -20.32 -18.98 1.33
C ALA A 56 -19.83 -17.62 1.89
N TYR A 57 -18.52 -17.47 2.07
CA TYR A 57 -17.86 -16.22 2.43
C TYR A 57 -16.41 -16.21 1.92
N ARG A 58 -15.78 -15.03 1.88
CA ARG A 58 -14.39 -14.87 1.46
C ARG A 58 -13.50 -14.75 2.69
N PRO A 59 -12.60 -15.73 2.94
CA PRO A 59 -11.78 -15.73 4.14
C PRO A 59 -10.56 -14.80 4.03
N VAL A 60 -10.21 -14.37 2.81
CA VAL A 60 -9.12 -13.45 2.53
C VAL A 60 -9.67 -12.17 1.91
N PRO A 61 -9.16 -10.98 2.29
CA PRO A 61 -9.51 -9.74 1.62
C PRO A 61 -9.18 -9.78 0.13
N THR A 62 -10.18 -9.57 -0.74
CA THR A 62 -9.95 -9.51 -2.19
C THR A 62 -9.00 -8.36 -2.59
N SER A 63 -8.89 -7.34 -1.74
CA SER A 63 -7.99 -6.20 -1.93
C SER A 63 -6.52 -6.50 -1.61
N LEU A 64 -6.20 -7.64 -1.01
CA LEU A 64 -4.84 -7.98 -0.58
C LEU A 64 -3.76 -7.88 -1.67
N PRO A 65 -3.94 -8.47 -2.87
CA PRO A 65 -2.97 -8.28 -3.96
C PRO A 65 -2.90 -6.83 -4.43
N LEU A 66 -4.06 -6.15 -4.52
CA LEU A 66 -4.12 -4.76 -4.98
C LEU A 66 -3.36 -3.83 -4.03
N VAL A 67 -3.61 -3.93 -2.73
CA VAL A 67 -2.99 -3.12 -1.69
C VAL A 67 -1.48 -3.38 -1.61
N SER A 68 -1.07 -4.64 -1.75
CA SER A 68 0.35 -5.03 -1.73
C SER A 68 1.17 -4.41 -2.86
N VAL A 69 0.52 -3.99 -3.95
CA VAL A 69 1.18 -3.32 -5.09
C VAL A 69 0.95 -1.81 -5.05
N ALA A 70 -0.30 -1.39 -4.83
CA ALA A 70 -0.70 0.02 -4.90
C ALA A 70 -0.01 0.86 -3.82
N VAL A 71 0.08 0.37 -2.58
CA VAL A 71 0.69 1.14 -1.49
C VAL A 71 2.18 1.38 -1.72
N PRO A 72 3.00 0.36 -2.05
CA PRO A 72 4.39 0.58 -2.46
C PRO A 72 4.52 1.46 -3.71
N ALA A 73 3.66 1.27 -4.72
CA ALA A 73 3.73 2.07 -5.95
C ALA A 73 3.47 3.56 -5.68
N ILE A 74 2.48 3.89 -4.84
CA ILE A 74 2.19 5.27 -4.42
C ILE A 74 3.37 5.85 -3.64
N ALA A 75 3.96 5.07 -2.72
CA ALA A 75 5.13 5.51 -1.97
C ALA A 75 6.33 5.79 -2.89
N VAL A 76 6.61 4.90 -3.85
CA VAL A 76 7.68 5.10 -4.85
C VAL A 76 7.40 6.34 -5.71
N LEU A 77 6.16 6.53 -6.15
CA LEU A 77 5.78 7.72 -6.94
C LEU A 77 5.97 9.00 -6.13
N TYR A 78 5.63 8.98 -4.84
CA TYR A 78 5.88 10.11 -3.94
C TYR A 78 7.37 10.41 -3.82
N LEU A 79 8.19 9.40 -3.53
CA LEU A 79 9.64 9.53 -3.41
C LEU A 79 10.29 10.04 -4.72
N TYR A 80 9.83 9.52 -5.86
CA TYR A 80 10.31 9.97 -7.17
C TYR A 80 9.97 11.45 -7.42
N ARG A 81 8.74 11.87 -7.10
CA ARG A 81 8.35 13.27 -7.19
C ARG A 81 9.19 14.15 -6.27
N ASP A 82 9.42 13.72 -5.04
CA ASP A 82 10.25 14.44 -4.06
C ASP A 82 11.68 14.65 -4.58
N SER A 83 12.29 13.59 -5.14
CA SER A 83 13.64 13.69 -5.73
C SER A 83 13.73 14.67 -6.91
N LEU A 84 12.67 14.78 -7.73
CA LEU A 84 12.64 15.73 -8.84
C LEU A 84 12.49 17.19 -8.37
N VAL A 85 11.89 17.41 -7.20
CA VAL A 85 11.77 18.75 -6.60
C VAL A 85 13.11 19.18 -6.02
N GLU A 86 13.83 18.28 -5.32
CA GLU A 86 15.18 18.55 -4.81
C GLU A 86 16.18 18.87 -5.94
N ASP A 87 16.04 18.26 -7.14
CA ASP A 87 16.95 18.45 -8.28
C ASP A 87 16.61 19.65 -9.20
N SER A 88 15.53 20.40 -8.93
CA SER A 88 15.12 21.51 -9.80
C SER A 88 16.07 22.72 -9.66
N PRO A 89 16.65 23.24 -10.78
CA PRO A 89 17.71 24.26 -10.75
C PRO A 89 17.24 25.65 -10.23
N GLU A 90 15.93 25.86 -10.09
CA GLU A 90 15.33 27.09 -9.57
C GLU A 90 15.62 27.32 -8.07
N ALA A 91 16.02 26.28 -7.32
CA ALA A 91 16.40 26.39 -5.92
C ALA A 91 17.84 26.92 -5.69
N LYS A 92 18.62 27.11 -6.77
CA LYS A 92 20.05 27.46 -6.68
C LYS A 92 20.40 28.92 -6.99
N GLU A 93 19.43 29.74 -7.37
CA GLU A 93 19.67 31.18 -7.60
C GLU A 93 19.14 32.03 -6.43
N VAL A 94 19.98 32.18 -5.40
CA VAL A 94 19.98 33.40 -4.59
C VAL A 94 21.21 34.19 -5.02
N PRO A 95 21.07 35.28 -5.79
CA PRO A 95 22.21 36.14 -6.09
C PRO A 95 22.75 36.70 -4.77
N ALA A 96 24.06 36.53 -4.56
CA ALA A 96 24.79 37.27 -3.55
C ALA A 96 24.77 38.74 -3.97
N ASP A 97 24.05 39.58 -3.21
CA ASP A 97 24.13 41.02 -3.35
C ASP A 97 25.43 41.49 -2.67
N ASP A 98 26.22 42.27 -3.41
CA ASP A 98 27.50 42.88 -3.00
C ASP A 98 27.35 43.95 -1.90
#